data_AF-A0A6P0WI04-F1
#
_entry.id   AF-A0A6P0WI04-F1
#
_cell.length_a   1.000
_cell.length_b   1.000
_cell.length_c   1.000
_cell.angle_alpha   90.00
_cell.angle_beta   90.00
_cell.angle_gamma   90.00
#
_symmetry.space_group_name_H-M   'P 1'
#
loop_
_entity.id
_entity.type
_entity.pdbx_description
1 polymer ?
#
loop_
_entity_poly.entity_id
_entity_poly.type
_entity_poly.pdbx_seq_one_letter_code
_entity_poly.pdbx_strand_id
1 'polypeptide(L)'
;MSKQNSAPSDAIRPETLMTELSIKKDAYYNDLHYLEIEAQTDSEGKAYLTEEQADQVRALRKHVKKTGKRSGFSNNSIVKADDSNLAKESQATTSETEGDVYVQPKNPTKQFDINNLMRSAAELKAREIAMPDLVKRALADKMTLNDLPEDLQQKVSDAEEAANPKYTPASVADTLLAQYRSGS
;
A
#
# COMPACT_ATOMS: atom_id res chain seq x y z
N MET A 1 -30.56 -22.23 -2.21
CA MET A 1 -29.96 -20.96 -2.68
C MET A 1 -29.69 -20.09 -1.46
N SER A 2 -28.52 -20.24 -0.84
CA SER A 2 -28.15 -19.58 0.41
C SER A 2 -27.65 -18.15 0.13
N LYS A 3 -28.39 -17.13 0.58
CA LYS A 3 -27.88 -15.75 0.68
C LYS A 3 -27.65 -15.46 2.16
N GLN A 4 -26.50 -15.88 2.68
CA GLN A 4 -25.99 -15.39 3.96
C GLN A 4 -25.39 -14.02 3.73
N ASN A 5 -26.21 -12.98 3.89
CA ASN A 5 -25.70 -11.62 4.10
C ASN A 5 -25.69 -11.40 5.62
N SER A 6 -24.70 -12.01 6.29
CA SER A 6 -24.37 -11.63 7.66
C SER A 6 -23.72 -10.25 7.63
N ALA A 7 -23.99 -9.43 8.66
CA ALA A 7 -23.26 -8.18 8.86
C ALA A 7 -21.75 -8.44 8.76
N PRO A 8 -20.97 -7.59 8.06
CA PRO A 8 -19.52 -7.70 8.06
C PRO A 8 -19.03 -7.62 9.52
N SER A 9 -17.97 -8.36 9.87
CA SER A 9 -17.48 -8.51 11.26
C SER A 9 -17.14 -7.18 11.94
N ASP A 10 -16.94 -6.12 11.15
CA ASP A 10 -16.41 -4.84 11.57
C ASP A 10 -17.44 -3.69 11.41
N ALA A 11 -18.74 -4.03 11.40
CA ALA A 11 -19.82 -3.05 11.30
C ALA A 11 -20.01 -2.26 12.61
N ILE A 12 -19.71 -0.97 12.60
CA ILE A 12 -19.89 -0.07 13.74
C ILE A 12 -21.28 0.56 13.69
N ARG A 13 -22.06 0.37 14.76
CA ARG A 13 -23.39 0.97 14.86
C ARG A 13 -23.30 2.46 15.25
N PRO A 14 -24.17 3.31 14.69
CA PRO A 14 -24.27 4.73 15.04
C PRO A 14 -24.35 4.99 16.55
N GLU A 15 -25.14 4.20 17.28
CA GLU A 15 -25.34 4.34 18.73
C GLU A 15 -24.06 4.12 19.53
N THR A 16 -23.24 3.16 19.10
CA THR A 16 -21.94 2.87 19.70
C THR A 16 -21.00 4.06 19.50
N LEU A 17 -20.91 4.59 18.28
CA LEU A 17 -20.01 5.70 17.97
C LEU A 17 -20.45 7.02 18.64
N MET A 18 -21.76 7.26 18.74
CA MET A 18 -22.31 8.42 19.46
C MET A 18 -21.96 8.39 20.95
N THR A 19 -22.03 7.19 21.56
CA THR A 19 -21.69 6.98 22.97
C THR A 19 -20.18 7.13 23.19
N GLU A 20 -19.37 6.53 22.34
CA GLU A 20 -17.89 6.61 22.38
C GLU A 20 -17.41 8.07 22.30
N LEU A 21 -17.95 8.84 21.35
CA LEU A 21 -17.57 10.23 21.12
C LEU A 21 -18.32 11.23 22.02
N SER A 22 -19.23 10.74 22.89
CA SER A 22 -20.08 11.55 23.76
C SER A 22 -20.78 12.69 23.01
N ILE A 23 -21.35 12.39 21.84
CA ILE A 23 -21.98 13.38 20.96
C ILE A 23 -23.48 13.14 20.85
N LYS A 24 -24.24 14.24 20.74
CA LYS A 24 -25.69 14.16 20.52
C LYS A 24 -26.00 13.68 19.11
N LYS A 25 -27.18 13.06 18.96
CA LYS A 25 -27.73 12.57 17.69
C LYS A 25 -27.63 13.60 16.57
N ASP A 26 -28.05 14.84 16.82
CA ASP A 26 -27.99 15.92 15.83
C ASP A 26 -26.56 16.22 15.38
N ALA A 27 -25.62 16.24 16.32
CA ALA A 27 -24.23 16.50 15.99
C ALA A 27 -23.66 15.37 15.13
N TYR A 28 -24.02 14.12 15.42
CA TYR A 28 -23.60 12.94 14.67
C TYR A 28 -24.08 12.97 13.22
N TYR A 29 -25.37 13.21 12.95
CA TYR A 29 -25.87 13.28 11.57
C TYR A 29 -25.32 14.49 10.80
N ASN A 30 -25.09 15.62 11.48
CA ASN A 30 -24.42 16.77 10.86
C ASN A 30 -22.96 16.45 10.46
N ASP A 31 -22.28 15.61 11.24
CA ASP A 31 -20.91 15.19 10.94
C ASP A 31 -20.87 14.17 9.79
N LEU A 32 -21.82 13.24 9.73
CA LEU A 32 -21.98 12.33 8.59
C LEU A 32 -22.27 13.09 7.30
N HIS A 33 -23.17 14.09 7.36
CA HIS A 33 -23.47 14.94 6.22
C HIS A 33 -22.26 15.79 5.80
N TYR A 34 -21.46 16.26 6.76
CA TYR A 34 -20.23 17.02 6.44
C TYR A 34 -19.15 16.14 5.80
N LEU A 35 -19.12 14.84 6.13
CA LEU A 35 -18.18 13.87 5.56
C LEU A 35 -18.71 13.18 4.31
N GLU A 36 -19.94 13.50 3.87
CA GLU A 36 -20.63 12.85 2.75
C GLU A 36 -20.70 11.31 2.90
N ILE A 37 -20.80 10.84 4.15
CA ILE A 37 -20.87 9.41 4.46
C ILE A 37 -22.33 8.96 4.44
N GLU A 38 -22.68 8.14 3.47
CA GLU A 38 -23.95 7.41 3.47
C GLU A 38 -23.84 6.17 4.35
N ALA A 39 -24.67 6.09 5.39
CA ALA A 39 -24.75 4.92 6.25
C ALA A 39 -25.44 3.77 5.51
N GLN A 40 -24.82 2.60 5.50
CA GLN A 40 -25.38 1.41 4.85
C GLN A 40 -26.39 0.74 5.77
N THR A 41 -27.43 0.11 5.23
CA THR A 41 -28.41 -0.64 6.02
C THR A 41 -28.14 -2.12 5.96
N ASP A 42 -28.12 -2.78 7.12
CA ASP A 42 -28.01 -4.23 7.22
C ASP A 42 -29.35 -4.88 6.84
N SER A 43 -29.35 -6.20 6.66
CA SER A 43 -30.50 -7.08 6.48
C SER A 43 -31.61 -6.91 7.54
N GLU A 44 -31.29 -6.36 8.71
CA GLU A 44 -32.24 -5.97 9.76
C GLU A 44 -32.83 -4.55 9.63
N GLY A 45 -32.50 -3.81 8.56
CA GLY A 45 -32.95 -2.43 8.35
C GLY A 45 -32.25 -1.40 9.27
N LYS A 46 -31.20 -1.81 9.98
CA LYS A 46 -30.43 -0.93 10.88
C LYS A 46 -29.23 -0.34 10.13
N ALA A 47 -29.02 0.96 10.30
CA ALA A 47 -27.86 1.65 9.74
C ALA A 47 -26.55 1.19 10.43
N TYR A 48 -25.51 0.97 9.64
CA TYR A 48 -24.15 0.69 10.09
C TYR A 48 -23.14 1.53 9.29
N LEU A 49 -21.99 1.74 9.91
CA LEU A 49 -20.81 2.35 9.29
C LEU A 49 -19.72 1.29 9.20
N THR A 50 -18.87 1.40 8.19
CA THR A 50 -17.60 0.66 8.18
C THR A 50 -16.62 1.26 9.20
N GLU A 51 -15.62 0.49 9.61
CA GLU A 51 -14.57 0.98 10.51
C GLU A 51 -13.88 2.23 9.95
N GLU A 52 -13.59 2.24 8.64
CA GLU A 52 -13.04 3.40 7.94
C GLU A 52 -13.94 4.64 8.09
N GLN A 53 -15.25 4.52 7.87
CA GLN A 53 -16.19 5.63 8.01
C GLN A 53 -16.29 6.11 9.47
N ALA A 54 -16.24 5.20 10.43
CA ALA A 54 -16.23 5.55 11.85
C ALA A 54 -14.96 6.31 12.23
N ASP A 55 -13.80 5.92 11.70
CA ASP A 55 -12.52 6.61 11.92
C ASP A 55 -12.50 8.02 11.33
N GLN A 56 -13.19 8.24 10.21
CA GLN A 56 -13.36 9.59 9.65
C GLN A 56 -14.17 10.49 10.58
N VAL A 57 -15.24 9.95 11.16
CA VAL A 57 -16.05 10.68 12.16
C VAL A 57 -15.24 10.95 13.43
N ARG A 58 -14.42 9.98 13.90
CA ARG A 58 -13.50 10.18 15.03
C ARG A 58 -12.48 11.29 14.74
N ALA A 59 -11.89 11.28 13.55
CA ALA A 59 -10.92 12.29 13.11
C ALA A 59 -11.55 13.68 13.00
N LEU A 60 -12.75 13.80 12.43
CA LEU A 60 -13.50 15.06 12.38
C LEU A 60 -13.80 15.57 13.79
N ARG A 61 -14.25 14.72 14.70
CA ARG A 61 -14.52 15.12 16.08
C ARG A 61 -13.29 15.56 16.84
N LYS A 62 -12.14 14.90 16.62
CA LYS A 62 -10.86 15.33 17.16
C LYS A 62 -10.48 16.73 16.65
N HIS A 63 -10.76 17.03 15.38
CA HIS A 63 -10.55 18.36 14.80
C HIS A 63 -11.52 19.40 15.40
N VAL A 64 -12.82 19.11 15.43
CA VAL A 64 -13.84 20.01 16.00
C VAL A 64 -13.57 20.31 17.48
N LYS A 65 -13.09 19.33 18.25
CA LYS A 65 -12.67 19.54 19.65
C LYS A 65 -11.48 20.50 19.77
N LYS A 66 -10.60 20.54 18.77
CA LYS A 66 -9.40 21.39 18.74
C LYS A 66 -9.67 22.79 18.19
N THR A 67 -10.50 22.92 17.16
CA THR A 67 -10.72 24.18 16.42
C THR A 67 -12.07 24.82 16.70
N GLY A 68 -13.00 24.10 17.35
CA GLY A 68 -14.38 24.52 17.59
C GLY A 68 -15.26 24.55 16.33
N LYS A 69 -14.71 24.23 15.15
CA LYS A 69 -15.42 24.32 13.86
C LYS A 69 -15.21 23.05 13.03
N ARG A 70 -16.21 22.72 12.22
CA ARG A 70 -16.15 21.62 11.23
C ARG A 70 -15.37 22.01 9.99
N SER A 71 -15.47 23.27 9.58
CA SER A 71 -14.80 23.84 8.42
C SER A 71 -13.27 23.75 8.55
N GLY A 72 -12.60 23.28 7.49
CA GLY A 72 -11.15 23.11 7.46
C GLY A 72 -10.67 21.71 7.83
N PHE A 73 -11.58 20.79 8.18
CA PHE A 73 -11.24 19.38 8.25
C PHE A 73 -11.14 18.80 6.84
N SER A 74 -9.94 18.38 6.41
CA SER A 74 -9.72 17.59 5.20
C SER A 74 -9.39 16.16 5.58
N ASN A 75 -10.20 15.23 5.07
CA ASN A 75 -9.99 13.82 5.30
C ASN A 75 -8.98 13.29 4.26
N ASN A 76 -7.69 13.24 4.61
CA ASN A 76 -6.64 12.68 3.75
C ASN A 76 -6.62 11.13 3.77
N SER A 77 -7.79 10.49 3.84
CA SER A 77 -7.90 9.04 3.74
C SER A 77 -7.93 8.65 2.26
N ILE A 78 -6.73 8.47 1.71
CA ILE A 78 -6.51 7.79 0.44
C ILE A 78 -7.09 6.38 0.60
N VAL A 79 -8.30 6.11 0.10
CA VAL A 79 -8.75 4.89 -0.62
C VAL A 79 -10.25 5.03 -0.93
N LYS A 80 -10.57 5.28 -2.20
CA LYS A 80 -11.38 4.38 -3.04
C LYS A 80 -11.14 4.79 -4.49
N ALA A 81 -10.26 4.05 -5.15
CA ALA A 81 -10.14 4.06 -6.60
C ALA A 81 -11.43 3.44 -7.15
N ASP A 82 -12.29 4.29 -7.70
CA ASP A 82 -13.30 3.86 -8.65
C ASP A 82 -12.82 4.37 -10.02
N ASP A 83 -12.16 3.50 -10.78
CA ASP A 83 -11.56 3.78 -12.10
C ASP A 83 -12.62 4.04 -13.21
N SER A 84 -13.83 4.44 -12.84
CA SER A 84 -14.98 4.50 -13.76
C SER A 84 -15.61 5.88 -13.94
N ASN A 85 -15.19 6.92 -13.20
CA ASN A 85 -15.80 8.26 -13.34
C ASN A 85 -14.81 9.40 -13.09
N LEU A 86 -13.78 9.51 -13.94
CA LEU A 86 -12.81 10.62 -13.93
C LEU A 86 -13.36 11.98 -14.40
N ALA A 87 -14.67 12.16 -14.36
CA ALA A 87 -15.33 13.39 -14.79
C ALA A 87 -16.64 13.57 -14.01
N LYS A 88 -16.55 14.21 -12.84
CA LYS A 88 -17.55 15.20 -12.40
C LYS A 88 -17.02 15.92 -11.17
N GLU A 89 -16.52 17.09 -11.48
CA GLU A 89 -16.07 18.15 -10.60
C GLU A 89 -17.20 18.62 -9.68
N SER A 90 -16.78 18.94 -8.47
CA SER A 90 -17.55 19.65 -7.45
C SER A 90 -17.94 21.04 -7.92
N GLN A 91 -19.20 21.43 -7.77
CA GLN A 91 -19.54 22.83 -7.50
C GLN A 91 -20.74 22.92 -6.57
N ALA A 92 -20.54 23.63 -5.47
CA ALA A 92 -21.46 24.69 -5.07
C ALA A 92 -20.57 25.93 -4.89
N THR A 93 -20.93 27.12 -5.36
CA THR A 93 -22.17 27.78 -4.93
C THR A 93 -22.73 28.81 -5.91
N THR A 94 -24.07 28.77 -5.97
CA THR A 94 -25.06 29.87 -6.17
C THR A 94 -25.19 30.54 -7.54
N SER A 95 -26.28 30.17 -8.23
CA SER A 95 -27.30 30.97 -8.95
C SER A 95 -26.81 32.22 -9.72
N GLU A 96 -27.07 32.43 -11.02
CA GLU A 96 -28.23 32.10 -11.85
C GLU A 96 -27.83 32.06 -13.33
N THR A 97 -28.70 31.49 -14.18
CA THR A 97 -28.70 31.50 -15.65
C THR A 97 -27.71 30.57 -16.37
N GLU A 98 -28.27 29.92 -17.39
CA GLU A 98 -27.63 29.00 -18.33
C GLU A 98 -26.28 29.54 -18.83
N GLY A 99 -25.19 28.90 -18.43
CA GLY A 99 -23.85 29.27 -18.84
C GLY A 99 -22.81 28.33 -18.25
N ASP A 100 -22.01 27.74 -19.12
CA ASP A 100 -20.91 26.82 -18.84
C ASP A 100 -19.84 27.48 -17.94
N VAL A 101 -19.81 27.18 -16.63
CA VAL A 101 -18.85 27.74 -15.66
C VAL A 101 -17.72 26.75 -15.36
N TYR A 102 -17.02 26.30 -16.40
CA TYR A 102 -15.67 25.76 -16.25
C TYR A 102 -14.68 26.92 -16.19
N VAL A 103 -14.32 27.38 -14.98
CA VAL A 103 -13.20 28.31 -14.83
C VAL A 103 -11.91 27.50 -14.90
N GLN A 104 -11.43 27.24 -16.12
CA GLN A 104 -10.09 26.70 -16.30
C GLN A 104 -9.07 27.63 -15.61
N PRO A 105 -8.22 27.12 -14.71
CA PRO A 105 -7.14 27.93 -14.18
C PRO A 105 -6.26 28.36 -15.36
N LYS A 106 -6.14 29.68 -15.59
CA LYS A 106 -5.33 30.26 -16.67
C LYS A 106 -3.88 29.72 -16.72
N ASN A 107 -3.40 29.11 -15.64
CA ASN A 107 -2.17 28.33 -15.65
C ASN A 107 -2.16 27.28 -14.50
N PRO A 108 -2.25 25.97 -14.79
CA PRO A 108 -2.37 24.90 -13.80
C PRO A 108 -1.11 24.73 -12.93
N THR A 109 0.00 25.36 -13.30
CA THR A 109 1.28 25.20 -12.59
C THR A 109 1.52 26.20 -11.47
N LYS A 110 0.69 27.26 -11.36
CA LYS A 110 0.91 28.39 -10.43
C LYS A 110 0.90 28.00 -8.95
N GLN A 111 0.25 26.90 -8.60
CA GLN A 111 0.16 26.41 -7.23
C GLN A 111 1.41 25.62 -6.80
N PHE A 112 2.27 25.24 -7.73
CA PHE A 112 3.45 24.43 -7.43
C PHE A 112 4.69 25.30 -7.29
N ASP A 113 5.44 25.07 -6.22
CA ASP A 113 6.83 25.46 -6.17
C ASP A 113 7.64 24.49 -7.02
N ILE A 114 7.93 24.91 -8.26
CA ILE A 114 8.59 24.08 -9.27
C ILE A 114 9.96 23.61 -8.77
N ASN A 115 10.70 24.42 -8.01
CA ASN A 115 12.03 24.03 -7.55
C ASN A 115 11.96 22.91 -6.51
N ASN A 116 11.06 23.05 -5.54
CA ASN A 116 10.85 22.02 -4.53
C ASN A 116 10.25 20.75 -5.14
N LEU A 117 9.31 20.88 -6.09
CA LEU A 117 8.75 19.76 -6.83
C LEU A 117 9.84 19.01 -7.60
N MET A 118 10.67 19.72 -8.37
CA MET A 118 11.77 19.11 -9.13
C MET A 118 12.81 18.45 -8.23
N ARG A 119 13.13 19.07 -7.09
CA ARG A 119 14.04 18.48 -6.10
C ARG A 119 13.48 17.17 -5.55
N SER A 120 12.21 17.16 -5.13
CA SER A 120 11.55 15.96 -4.60
C SER A 120 11.43 14.84 -5.66
N ALA A 121 11.13 15.20 -6.92
CA ALA A 121 11.09 14.26 -8.03
C ALA A 121 12.48 13.66 -8.33
N ALA A 122 13.53 14.46 -8.26
CA ALA A 122 14.90 14.00 -8.45
C ALA A 122 15.34 13.04 -7.32
N GLU A 123 14.99 13.33 -6.08
CA GLU A 123 15.26 12.46 -4.93
C GLU A 123 14.51 11.13 -5.05
N LEU A 124 13.24 11.18 -5.45
CA LEU A 124 12.46 9.98 -5.74
C LEU A 124 13.14 9.14 -6.83
N LYS A 125 13.53 9.77 -7.94
CA LYS A 125 14.17 9.07 -9.05
C LYS A 125 15.51 8.47 -8.66
N ALA A 126 16.32 9.18 -7.90
CA ALA A 126 17.59 8.68 -7.38
C ALA A 126 17.37 7.42 -6.50
N ARG A 127 16.35 7.46 -5.65
CA ARG A 127 15.97 6.30 -4.82
C ARG A 127 15.49 5.13 -5.67
N GLU A 128 14.66 5.37 -6.67
CA GLU A 128 14.18 4.32 -7.58
C GLU A 128 15.29 3.67 -8.39
N ILE A 129 16.36 4.41 -8.71
CA ILE A 129 17.53 3.86 -9.40
C ILE A 129 18.36 3.00 -8.44
N ALA A 130 18.64 3.50 -7.22
CA ALA A 130 19.57 2.83 -6.31
C ALA A 130 18.96 1.68 -5.51
N MET A 131 17.72 1.84 -5.03
CA MET A 131 17.10 0.88 -4.10
C MET A 131 16.94 -0.53 -4.67
N PRO A 132 16.50 -0.74 -5.92
CA PRO A 132 16.33 -2.09 -6.46
C PRO A 132 17.63 -2.89 -6.43
N ASP A 133 18.75 -2.28 -6.79
CA ASP A 133 20.03 -2.99 -6.84
C ASP A 133 20.60 -3.26 -5.43
N LEU A 134 20.40 -2.34 -4.48
CA LEU A 134 20.72 -2.59 -3.07
C LEU A 134 19.88 -3.74 -2.50
N VAL A 135 18.59 -3.79 -2.82
CA VAL A 135 17.70 -4.88 -2.40
C VAL A 135 18.11 -6.20 -3.04
N LYS A 136 18.40 -6.21 -4.36
CA LYS A 136 18.91 -7.41 -5.06
C LYS A 136 20.19 -7.92 -4.42
N ARG A 137 21.13 -7.02 -4.08
CA ARG A 137 22.38 -7.39 -3.41
C ARG A 137 22.12 -8.02 -2.04
N ALA A 138 21.28 -7.39 -1.23
CA ALA A 138 20.93 -7.88 0.09
C ALA A 138 20.14 -9.20 0.04
N LEU A 139 19.32 -9.40 -0.99
CA LEU A 139 18.65 -10.67 -1.24
C LEU A 139 19.66 -11.75 -1.61
N ALA A 140 20.54 -11.48 -2.57
CA ALA A 140 21.59 -12.41 -2.99
C ALA A 140 22.52 -12.81 -1.83
N ASP A 141 22.86 -11.89 -0.92
CA ASP A 141 23.65 -12.20 0.28
C ASP A 141 22.99 -13.20 1.24
N LYS A 142 21.66 -13.32 1.18
CA LYS A 142 20.89 -14.23 2.04
C LYS A 142 20.51 -15.53 1.33
N MET A 143 20.69 -15.60 0.01
CA MET A 143 20.36 -16.79 -0.76
C MET A 143 21.41 -17.88 -0.51
N THR A 144 20.92 -19.10 -0.41
CA THR A 144 21.72 -20.32 -0.39
C THR A 144 21.69 -20.99 -1.76
N LEU A 145 22.51 -22.03 -1.96
CA LEU A 145 22.53 -22.80 -3.21
C LEU A 145 21.12 -23.30 -3.59
N ASN A 146 20.32 -23.72 -2.61
CA ASN A 146 18.97 -24.26 -2.82
C ASN A 146 17.96 -23.20 -3.26
N ASP A 147 18.24 -21.91 -3.00
CA ASP A 147 17.36 -20.81 -3.40
C ASP A 147 17.63 -20.38 -4.86
N LEU A 148 18.71 -20.88 -5.47
CA LEU A 148 19.00 -20.62 -6.87
C LEU A 148 18.11 -21.47 -7.78
N PRO A 149 17.72 -20.98 -8.97
CA PRO A 149 17.14 -21.79 -10.03
C PRO A 149 18.03 -22.98 -10.42
N GLU A 150 17.41 -24.09 -10.87
CA GLU A 150 18.11 -25.35 -11.21
C GLU A 150 19.25 -25.16 -12.20
N ASP A 151 19.09 -24.30 -13.21
CA ASP A 151 20.12 -24.02 -14.20
C ASP A 151 21.36 -23.33 -13.62
N LEU A 152 21.17 -22.49 -12.59
CA LEU A 152 22.25 -21.82 -11.88
C LEU A 152 22.90 -22.75 -10.85
N GLN A 153 22.11 -23.61 -10.19
CA GLN A 153 22.65 -24.65 -9.32
C GLN A 153 23.59 -25.60 -10.09
N GLN A 154 23.18 -26.04 -11.27
CA GLN A 154 23.99 -26.92 -12.11
C GLN A 154 25.33 -26.27 -12.49
N LYS A 155 25.33 -24.99 -12.86
CA LYS A 155 26.57 -24.25 -13.17
C LYS A 155 27.52 -24.16 -11.99
N VAL A 156 26.99 -23.98 -10.78
CA VAL A 156 27.81 -23.99 -9.56
C VAL A 156 28.40 -25.38 -9.33
N SER A 157 27.60 -26.44 -9.45
CA SER A 157 28.09 -27.83 -9.34
C SER A 157 29.19 -28.14 -10.37
N ASP A 158 29.01 -27.74 -11.63
CA ASP A 158 30.00 -27.97 -12.68
C ASP A 158 31.32 -27.23 -12.38
N ALA A 159 31.23 -26.00 -11.86
CA ALA A 159 32.38 -25.20 -11.47
C ALA A 159 33.09 -25.79 -10.23
N GLU A 160 32.34 -26.30 -9.26
CA GLU A 160 32.88 -27.01 -8.10
C GLU A 160 33.59 -28.29 -8.52
N GLU A 161 33.01 -29.09 -9.42
CA GLU A 161 33.65 -30.30 -9.94
C GLU A 161 34.93 -29.98 -10.73
N ALA A 162 34.93 -28.89 -11.50
CA ALA A 162 36.11 -28.44 -12.23
C ALA A 162 37.22 -27.90 -11.32
N ALA A 163 36.84 -27.26 -10.21
CA ALA A 163 37.78 -26.71 -9.22
C ALA A 163 38.28 -27.76 -8.22
N ASN A 164 37.54 -28.85 -8.02
CA ASN A 164 37.97 -29.93 -7.15
C ASN A 164 39.05 -30.76 -7.86
N PRO A 165 40.28 -30.87 -7.32
CA PRO A 165 41.29 -31.71 -7.93
C PRO A 165 40.79 -33.17 -7.95
N LYS A 166 40.49 -33.68 -9.15
CA LYS A 166 40.01 -35.06 -9.37
C LYS A 166 40.89 -36.14 -8.75
N TYR A 167 42.14 -35.80 -8.41
CA TYR A 167 43.08 -36.65 -7.72
C TYR A 167 43.72 -35.88 -6.57
N THR A 168 43.68 -36.47 -5.37
CA THR A 168 44.49 -35.99 -4.26
C THR A 168 45.87 -36.65 -4.34
N PRO A 169 46.95 -35.99 -3.86
CA PRO A 169 48.26 -36.63 -3.78
C PRO A 169 48.23 -37.99 -3.07
N ALA A 170 47.34 -38.14 -2.07
CA ALA A 170 47.08 -39.40 -1.38
C ALA A 170 46.48 -40.46 -2.32
N SER A 171 45.43 -40.15 -3.08
CA SER A 171 44.82 -41.11 -4.01
C SER A 171 45.79 -41.56 -5.12
N VAL A 172 46.67 -40.65 -5.57
CA VAL A 172 47.74 -40.99 -6.53
C VAL A 172 48.77 -41.91 -5.89
N ALA A 173 49.22 -41.61 -4.67
CA ALA A 173 50.18 -42.44 -3.94
C ALA A 173 49.65 -43.85 -3.65
N ASP A 174 48.38 -43.97 -3.25
CA ASP A 174 47.72 -45.26 -3.02
C ASP A 174 47.64 -46.10 -4.29
N THR A 175 47.32 -45.47 -5.43
CA THR A 175 47.25 -46.14 -6.74
C THR A 175 48.64 -46.64 -7.17
N LEU A 176 49.68 -45.81 -7.00
CA LEU A 176 51.06 -46.19 -7.32
C LEU A 176 51.57 -47.33 -6.41
N LEU A 177 51.26 -47.28 -5.11
CA LEU A 177 51.61 -48.36 -4.17
C LEU A 177 50.88 -49.66 -4.48
N ALA A 178 49.61 -49.59 -4.89
CA ALA A 178 48.84 -50.76 -5.29
C ALA A 178 49.43 -51.41 -6.56
N GLN A 179 49.80 -50.61 -7.57
CA GLN A 179 50.45 -51.09 -8.80
C GLN A 179 51.81 -51.75 -8.52
N TYR A 180 52.61 -51.17 -7.62
CA TYR A 180 53.89 -51.76 -7.23
C TYR A 180 53.72 -53.13 -6.54
N ARG A 181 52.70 -53.26 -5.67
CA ARG A 181 52.40 -54.50 -4.94
C ARG A 181 51.78 -55.58 -5.83
N SER A 182 51.09 -55.23 -6.91
CA SER A 182 50.46 -56.18 -7.83
C SER A 182 51.33 -56.59 -9.01
N GLY A 183 52.42 -55.84 -9.28
CA GLY A 183 53.40 -56.12 -10.33
C GLY A 183 54.64 -56.91 -9.88
N SER A 184 54.65 -57.41 -8.64
CA SER A 184 55.71 -58.26 -8.07
C SER A 184 55.16 -59.61 -7.64
#